data_AF-A0A6V7MGM6-F1
#
_entry.id   AF-A0A6V7MGM6-F1
#
_cell.length_a   1.000
_cell.length_b   1.000
_cell.length_c   1.000
_cell.angle_alpha   90.00
_cell.angle_beta   90.00
_cell.angle_gamma   90.00
#
_symmetry.space_group_name_H-M   'P 1'
#
loop_
_entity.id
_entity.type
_entity.pdbx_description
1 polymer ?
#
loop_
_entity_poly.entity_id
_entity_poly.type
_entity_poly.pdbx_seq_one_letter_code
_entity_poly.pdbx_strand_id
1 'polypeptide(L)' 'QVIPGILVLLIGYLGCNIVLVLIIWWVAVTLITAAYAGAMASIVDIAPNFAGPVLAFAQTIHMTASFLSPIAAGLLTQNG' A
#
# COMPACT_ATOMS: atom_id res chain seq x y z
N GLN A 1 6.65 -6.59 -0.98
CA GLN A 1 5.55 -6.09 -0.11
C GLN A 1 4.75 -7.25 0.49
N VAL A 2 5.41 -8.31 0.98
CA VAL A 2 4.75 -9.51 1.52
C VAL A 2 4.48 -9.37 3.03
N ILE A 3 5.43 -8.76 3.74
CA ILE A 3 5.40 -8.53 5.20
C ILE A 3 4.17 -7.72 5.65
N PRO A 4 3.84 -6.55 5.07
CA PRO A 4 2.69 -5.78 5.52
C PRO A 4 1.35 -6.42 5.11
N GLY A 5 1.30 -7.16 4.00
CA GLY A 5 0.11 -7.89 3.58
C GLY A 5 -0.26 -9.01 4.55
N ILE A 6 0.73 -9.74 5.06
CA ILE A 6 0.53 -10.77 6.10
C ILE A 6 0.05 -10.14 7.41
N LEU A 7 0.62 -8.99 7.82
CA LEU A 7 0.19 -8.26 9.02
C LEU A 7 -1.28 -7.84 8.95
N VAL A 8 -1.73 -7.33 7.80
CA VAL A 8 -3.12 -6.90 7.58
C VAL A 8 -4.09 -8.10 7.52
N LEU A 9 -3.65 -9.24 6.99
CA LEU A 9 -4.45 -10.47 7.00
C LEU A 9 -4.62 -11.03 8.43
N LEU A 10 -3.57 -10.94 9.26
CA LEU A 10 -3.61 -11.34 10.67
C LEU A 10 -4.56 -10.46 11.51
N ILE A 11 -4.64 -9.16 11.19
CA ILE A 11 -5.58 -8.21 11.83
C ILE A 11 -7.04 -8.66 11.67
N GLY A 12 -7.42 -9.19 10.50
CA GLY A 12 -8.78 -9.66 10.24
C GLY A 12 -9.19 -10.87 11.09
N TYR A 13 -8.23 -11.67 11.57
CA TYR A 13 -8.48 -12.80 12.47
C TYR A 13 -8.48 -12.40 13.95
N LEU A 14 -7.81 -11.30 14.32
CA LEU A 14 -7.71 -10.77 15.70
C LEU A 14 -8.75 -9.65 15.95
N GLY A 15 -9.99 -9.81 15.48
CA GLY A 15 -11.07 -8.82 15.66
C GLY A 15 -11.52 -8.57 17.11
N CYS A 16 -10.93 -9.26 18.09
CA CYS A 16 -11.35 -9.22 19.50
C CYS A 16 -10.77 -8.02 20.28
N ASN A 17 -9.75 -7.31 19.77
CA ASN A 17 -9.16 -6.17 20.48
C ASN A 17 -8.73 -5.01 19.55
N ILE A 18 -9.59 -3.99 19.44
CA ILE A 18 -9.47 -2.86 18.49
C ILE A 18 -8.15 -2.08 18.68
N VAL A 19 -7.68 -1.92 19.92
CA VAL A 19 -6.45 -1.16 20.22
C VAL A 19 -5.22 -1.86 19.64
N LEU A 20 -5.15 -3.18 19.75
CA LEU A 20 -4.02 -3.98 19.25
C LEU A 20 -4.02 -4.04 17.71
N VAL A 21 -5.21 -4.11 17.12
CA VAL A 21 -5.41 -3.99 15.67
C VAL A 21 -4.89 -2.64 15.12
N LEU A 22 -5.24 -1.53 15.78
CA LEU A 22 -4.80 -0.19 15.35
C LEU A 22 -3.28 -0.03 15.41
N ILE A 23 -2.63 -0.57 16.45
CA ILE A 23 -1.17 -0.49 16.60
C ILE A 23 -0.47 -1.28 15.49
N ILE A 24 -0.90 -2.52 15.24
CA ILE A 24 -0.32 -3.36 14.17
C ILE A 24 -0.55 -2.73 12.80
N TRP A 25 -1.72 -2.13 12.59
CA TRP A 25 -2.05 -1.43 11.35
C TRP A 25 -1.13 -0.22 11.12
N TRP A 26 -0.91 0.61 12.14
CA TRP A 26 0.01 1.75 12.06
C TRP A 26 1.44 1.33 11.72
N VAL A 27 1.92 0.24 12.34
CA VAL A 27 3.27 -0.31 12.04
C VAL A 27 3.35 -0.86 10.62
N ALA A 28 2.31 -1.55 10.14
CA ALA A 28 2.26 -2.04 8.76
C ALA A 28 2.31 -0.89 7.75
N VAL A 29 1.51 0.17 7.96
CA VAL A 29 1.43 1.33 7.07
C VAL A 29 2.76 2.10 7.05
N THR A 30 3.38 2.33 8.21
CA THR A 30 4.66 3.04 8.28
C THR A 30 5.78 2.30 7.54
N LEU A 31 5.84 0.96 7.65
CA LEU A 31 6.79 0.14 6.90
C LEU A 31 6.54 0.14 5.40
N ILE A 32 5.26 0.14 4.96
CA ILE A 32 4.90 0.29 3.54
C ILE A 32 5.41 1.63 3.01
N THR A 33 5.09 2.73 3.70
CA THR A 33 5.44 4.08 3.26
C THR A 33 6.95 4.29 3.26
N ALA A 34 7.68 3.76 4.24
CA ALA A 34 9.15 3.81 4.27
C ALA A 34 9.78 3.08 3.09
N ALA A 35 9.27 1.90 2.72
CA ALA A 35 9.75 1.16 1.56
C ALA A 35 9.51 1.90 0.23
N TYR A 36 8.35 2.55 0.08
CA TYR A 36 8.07 3.39 -1.09
C TYR A 36 8.97 4.62 -1.13
N ALA A 37 9.14 5.33 -0.02
CA ALA A 37 10.01 6.51 0.06
C ALA A 37 11.47 6.15 -0.26
N GLY A 38 11.97 5.00 0.23
CA GLY A 38 13.30 4.51 -0.08
C GLY A 38 13.49 4.19 -1.56
N ALA A 39 12.50 3.56 -2.21
CA ALA A 39 12.55 3.30 -3.65
C ALA A 39 12.58 4.60 -4.47
N MET A 40 11.80 5.61 -4.09
CA MET A 40 11.80 6.91 -4.77
C MET A 40 13.14 7.66 -4.61
N ALA A 41 13.74 7.60 -3.41
CA ALA A 41 15.07 8.17 -3.16
C ALA A 41 16.15 7.47 -4.01
N SER A 42 16.08 6.15 -4.14
CA SER A 42 17.06 5.38 -4.92
C SER A 42 16.99 5.65 -6.44
N ILE A 43 15.81 5.99 -6.97
CA ILE A 43 15.62 6.37 -8.38
C ILE A 43 16.22 7.75 -8.65
N VAL A 44 16.05 8.69 -7.72
CA VAL A 44 16.64 10.05 -7.80
C VAL A 44 18.17 9.98 -7.74
N ASP A 45 18.72 9.08 -6.91
CA ASP A 45 20.17 8.87 -6.78
C ASP A 45 20.80 8.32 -8.09
N ILE A 46 20.10 7.42 -8.78
CA ILE A 46 20.57 6.79 -10.03
C ILE A 46 20.40 7.70 -11.27
N ALA A 47 19.32 8.46 -11.37
CA ALA A 47 19.02 9.26 -12.56
C ALA A 47 18.26 10.56 -12.21
N PRO A 48 18.95 11.59 -11.69
CA PRO A 48 18.30 12.81 -11.20
C PRO A 48 17.53 13.56 -12.29
N ASN A 49 17.98 13.50 -13.55
CA ASN A 49 17.32 14.18 -14.68
C ASN A 49 16.05 13.47 -15.18
N PHE A 50 15.88 12.18 -14.88
CA PHE A 50 14.74 11.36 -15.35
C PHE A 50 13.84 10.85 -14.22
N ALA A 51 14.13 11.22 -12.97
CA ALA A 51 13.34 10.82 -11.82
C ALA A 51 11.88 11.27 -11.93
N GLY A 52 11.63 12.52 -12.35
CA GLY A 52 10.26 13.08 -12.47
C GLY A 52 9.32 12.29 -13.37
N PRO A 53 9.68 12.04 -14.65
CA PRO A 53 8.85 11.23 -15.55
C PRO A 53 8.64 9.78 -15.09
N VAL A 54 9.67 9.13 -14.54
CA VAL A 54 9.60 7.74 -14.04
C VAL A 54 8.69 7.64 -12.81
N LEU A 55 8.81 8.58 -11.88
CA LEU A 55 7.94 8.70 -10.71
C LEU A 55 6.47 8.93 -11.13
N ALA A 56 6.24 9.80 -12.11
CA ALA A 56 4.90 10.08 -12.63
C ALA A 56 4.26 8.82 -13.26
N PHE A 57 5.00 8.05 -14.05
CA PHE A 57 4.53 6.77 -14.60
C PHE A 57 4.25 5.72 -13.53
N ALA A 58 5.07 5.63 -12.49
CA ALA A 58 4.81 4.72 -11.39
C ALA A 58 3.55 5.12 -10.60
N GLN A 59 3.32 6.43 -10.39
CA GLN A 59 2.15 6.95 -9.70
C GLN A 59 0.85 6.77 -10.49
N THR A 60 0.87 6.89 -11.82
CA THR A 60 -0.32 6.64 -12.64
C THR A 60 -0.77 5.18 -12.57
N ILE A 61 0.16 4.22 -12.60
CA ILE A 61 -0.15 2.79 -12.40
C ILE A 61 -0.72 2.56 -10.99
N HIS A 62 -0.10 3.17 -9.97
CA HIS A 62 -0.57 3.07 -8.59
C HIS A 62 -2.01 3.58 -8.42
N MET A 63 -2.32 4.79 -8.92
CA MET A 63 -3.67 5.34 -8.85
C MET A 63 -4.69 4.50 -9.63
N THR A 64 -4.29 3.90 -10.75
CA THR A 64 -5.18 3.02 -11.53
C THR A 64 -5.61 1.78 -10.74
N ALA A 65 -4.68 1.18 -9.96
CA ALA A 65 -5.00 0.07 -9.07
C ALA A 65 -5.95 0.48 -7.93
N SER A 66 -5.81 1.70 -7.39
CA SER A 66 -6.71 2.25 -6.38
C SER A 66 -8.13 2.49 -6.91
N PHE A 67 -8.31 2.84 -8.19
CA PHE A 67 -9.63 2.94 -8.81
C PHE A 67 -10.31 1.57 -8.98
N LEU A 68 -9.53 0.51 -9.23
CA LEU A 68 -10.06 -0.84 -9.43
C LEU A 68 -10.50 -1.51 -8.12
N SER A 69 -9.84 -1.19 -7.00
CA SER A 69 -10.11 -1.79 -5.68
C SER A 69 -11.56 -1.62 -5.17
N PRO A 70 -12.17 -0.42 -5.17
CA PRO A 70 -13.56 -0.25 -4.74
C PRO A 70 -14.57 -0.86 -5.73
N ILE A 71 -14.23 -0.95 -7.01
CA ILE A 71 -15.08 -1.62 -8.02
C ILE A 71 -15.13 -3.13 -7.73
N ALA A 72 -13.98 -3.75 -7.49
CA ALA A 72 -13.90 -5.16 -7.12
C ALA A 72 -14.59 -5.44 -5.77
N ALA A 73 -14.38 -4.60 -4.76
CA ALA A 73 -15.07 -4.72 -3.47
C ALA A 73 -16.59 -4.52 -3.59
N GLY A 74 -17.04 -3.59 -4.44
CA GLY A 74 -18.45 -3.36 -4.72
C GLY A 74 -19.13 -4.57 -5.36
N LEU A 75 -18.49 -5.18 -6.36
CA LEU A 75 -19.01 -6.39 -7.02
C LEU A 75 -19.06 -7.61 -6.08
N LEU A 76 -18.11 -7.73 -5.15
CA LEU A 76 -18.11 -8.80 -4.15
C LEU A 76 -19.18 -8.60 -3.07
N THR A 77 -19.51 -7.35 -2.73
CA THR A 77 -20.53 -7.04 -1.70
C THR A 77 -21.95 -6.99 -2.25
N GLN A 78 -22.14 -6.78 -3.56
CA GLN A 78 -23.47 -6.78 -4.20
C GLN A 78 -24.09 -8.17 -4.40
N ASN A 79 -23.31 -9.25 -4.23
CA ASN A 79 -23.78 -10.63 -4.40
C ASN A 79 -23.93 -11.40 -3.06
N GLY A 80 -23.98 -10.69 -1.93
CA GLY A 80 -24.20 -11.24 -0.58
C GLY A 80 -25.42 -10.63 0.11
#